data_AF-A0A3C1U5G6-F1
#
_entry.id   AF-A0A3C1U5G6-F1
#
_cell.length_a   1.000
_cell.length_b   1.000
_cell.length_c   1.000
_cell.angle_alpha   90.00
_cell.angle_beta   90.00
_cell.angle_gamma   90.00
#
_symmetry.space_group_name_H-M   'P 1'
#
loop_
_entity.id
_entity.type
_entity.pdbx_description
1 polymer ?
#
loop_
_entity_poly.entity_id
_entity_poly.type
_entity_poly.pdbx_seq_one_letter_code
_entity_poly.pdbx_strand_id
1 'polypeptide(L)'
;MNHITMEVFNEALKKLVQTLEDQEMKNIKEASKLCYESMKVDGVVHIFGSGHSVGFGMECTGRAGSLVPFHMIETSDFVTKGLYSLAEFKDPDNIFERRPNIADKLYDLYDIRPQDVFIIISNSGINGLVIDLALTAKAKGHKIIVITSMQHTLAEPSRHPSK
;
A
#
# COMPACT_ATOMS: atom_id res chain seq x y z
N MET A 1 -12.75 14.85 -27.60
CA MET A 1 -12.31 13.66 -26.84
C MET A 1 -11.29 12.94 -27.70
N ASN A 2 -10.05 12.81 -27.25
CA ASN A 2 -9.12 11.92 -27.95
C ASN A 2 -9.69 10.51 -27.86
N HIS A 3 -9.90 9.87 -29.00
CA HIS A 3 -10.32 8.47 -29.03
C HIS A 3 -9.25 7.64 -28.33
N ILE A 4 -9.65 6.79 -27.37
CA ILE A 4 -8.74 5.84 -26.75
C ILE A 4 -8.49 4.74 -27.79
N THR A 5 -7.32 4.77 -28.42
CA THR A 5 -6.86 3.73 -29.35
C THR A 5 -5.68 2.96 -28.76
N MET A 6 -5.35 1.83 -29.36
CA MET A 6 -4.17 1.04 -28.95
C MET A 6 -2.87 1.83 -29.09
N GLU A 7 -2.77 2.68 -30.11
CA GLU A 7 -1.61 3.54 -30.34
C GLU A 7 -1.46 4.55 -29.21
N VAL A 8 -2.54 5.27 -28.85
CA VAL A 8 -2.55 6.24 -27.75
C VAL A 8 -2.20 5.56 -26.42
N PHE A 9 -2.77 4.39 -26.15
CA PHE A 9 -2.46 3.62 -24.94
C PHE A 9 -0.99 3.20 -24.88
N ASN A 10 -0.47 2.65 -25.97
CA ASN A 10 0.93 2.19 -26.05
C ASN A 10 1.93 3.34 -25.90
N GLU A 11 1.65 4.49 -26.49
CA GLU A 11 2.49 5.68 -26.35
C GLU A 11 2.50 6.18 -24.90
N ALA A 12 1.33 6.27 -24.26
CA ALA A 12 1.21 6.66 -22.86
C ALA A 12 1.95 5.69 -21.92
N LEU A 13 1.82 4.37 -22.15
CA LEU A 13 2.51 3.35 -21.38
C LEU A 13 4.03 3.47 -21.50
N LYS A 14 4.56 3.56 -22.72
CA LYS A 14 6.01 3.71 -22.95
C LYS A 14 6.56 4.95 -22.27
N LYS A 15 5.85 6.07 -22.35
CA LYS A 15 6.22 7.32 -21.69
C LYS A 15 6.25 7.18 -20.17
N LEU A 16 5.26 6.50 -19.60
CA LEU A 16 5.20 6.25 -18.15
C LEU A 16 6.37 5.37 -17.70
N VAL A 17 6.63 4.26 -18.39
CA VAL A 17 7.76 3.37 -18.08
C VAL A 17 9.09 4.12 -18.16
N GLN A 18 9.33 4.89 -19.23
CA GLN A 18 10.54 5.69 -19.36
C GLN A 18 10.69 6.68 -18.20
N THR A 19 9.60 7.33 -17.80
CA THR A 19 9.62 8.28 -16.67
C THR A 19 10.03 7.57 -15.37
N LEU A 20 9.50 6.37 -15.12
CA LEU A 20 9.85 5.58 -13.93
C LEU A 20 11.31 5.11 -13.98
N GLU A 21 11.80 4.67 -15.14
CA GLU A 21 13.21 4.28 -15.33
C GLU A 21 14.17 5.46 -15.10
N ASP A 22 13.81 6.65 -15.58
CA ASP A 22 14.65 7.83 -15.46
C ASP A 22 14.65 8.41 -14.04
N GLN A 23 13.52 8.36 -13.34
CA GLN A 23 13.30 9.13 -12.10
C GLN A 23 13.28 8.27 -10.84
N GLU A 24 12.75 7.05 -10.90
CA GLU A 24 12.45 6.26 -9.71
C GLU A 24 13.47 5.16 -9.41
N MET A 25 14.42 4.89 -10.32
CA MET A 25 15.40 3.81 -10.14
C MET A 25 16.27 3.95 -8.90
N LYS A 26 16.53 5.18 -8.44
CA LYS A 26 17.20 5.42 -7.16
C LYS A 26 16.31 4.98 -5.99
N ASN A 27 15.05 5.41 -5.98
CA ASN A 27 14.08 5.07 -4.92
C ASN A 27 13.80 3.57 -4.88
N ILE A 28 13.72 2.90 -6.04
CA ILE A 28 13.57 1.44 -6.13
C ILE A 28 14.77 0.72 -5.51
N LYS A 29 16.00 1.21 -5.74
CA LYS A 29 17.22 0.64 -5.12
C LYS A 29 17.27 0.89 -3.61
N GLU A 30 16.80 2.03 -3.15
CA GLU A 30 16.72 2.33 -1.71
C GLU A 30 15.64 1.46 -1.03
N ALA A 31 14.48 1.29 -1.67
CA ALA A 31 13.41 0.41 -1.22
C ALA A 31 13.87 -1.05 -1.15
N SER A 32 14.57 -1.55 -2.18
CA SER A 32 15.09 -2.91 -2.18
C SER A 32 16.14 -3.13 -1.07
N LYS A 33 16.98 -2.12 -0.80
CA LYS A 33 17.90 -2.15 0.33
C LYS A 33 17.16 -2.24 1.68
N LEU A 34 16.10 -1.46 1.88
CA LEU A 34 15.30 -1.55 3.11
C LEU A 34 14.68 -2.94 3.31
N CYS A 35 14.10 -3.51 2.25
CA CYS A 35 13.57 -4.86 2.28
C CYS A 35 14.67 -5.89 2.62
N TYR A 36 15.83 -5.78 1.99
CA TYR A 36 16.97 -6.66 2.25
C TYR A 36 17.48 -6.57 3.69
N GLU A 37 17.69 -5.36 4.22
CA GLU A 37 18.19 -5.19 5.59
C GLU A 37 17.19 -5.72 6.63
N SER A 38 15.88 -5.63 6.37
CA SER A 38 14.84 -6.25 7.21
C SER A 38 14.96 -7.77 7.19
N MET A 39 14.96 -8.38 6.01
CA MET A 39 15.02 -9.84 5.87
C MET A 39 16.32 -10.44 6.42
N LYS A 40 17.43 -9.70 6.35
CA LYS A 40 18.73 -10.12 6.86
C LYS A 40 18.73 -10.34 8.39
N VAL A 41 17.80 -9.72 9.10
CA VAL A 41 17.62 -9.88 10.55
C VAL A 41 16.26 -10.54 10.87
N ASP A 42 15.84 -11.47 10.02
CA ASP A 42 14.61 -12.26 10.17
C ASP A 42 13.32 -11.41 10.23
N GLY A 43 13.34 -10.26 9.55
CA GLY A 43 12.18 -9.39 9.39
C GLY A 43 11.28 -9.77 8.21
N VAL A 44 10.05 -9.27 8.29
CA VAL A 44 9.00 -9.40 7.28
C VAL A 44 8.77 -8.06 6.61
N VAL A 45 8.47 -8.10 5.30
CA VAL A 45 7.99 -6.92 4.58
C VAL A 45 6.47 -7.01 4.46
N HIS A 46 5.78 -6.16 5.22
CA HIS A 46 4.33 -6.05 5.21
C HIS A 46 3.88 -5.11 4.10
N ILE A 47 3.03 -5.61 3.22
CA ILE A 47 2.54 -4.90 2.04
C ILE A 47 1.06 -4.60 2.24
N PHE A 48 0.69 -3.33 2.15
CA PHE A 48 -0.70 -2.90 2.27
C PHE A 48 -1.11 -1.99 1.11
N GLY A 49 -2.24 -2.30 0.50
CA GLY A 49 -2.92 -1.41 -0.45
C GLY A 49 -4.43 -1.67 -0.39
N SER A 50 -5.22 -0.61 -0.32
CA SER A 50 -6.69 -0.68 -0.32
C SER A 50 -7.27 -0.58 -1.73
N GLY A 51 -8.49 -1.07 -1.93
CA GLY A 51 -9.16 -1.05 -3.23
C GLY A 51 -8.33 -1.77 -4.29
N HIS A 52 -8.13 -1.14 -5.45
CA HIS A 52 -7.31 -1.73 -6.53
C HIS A 52 -5.82 -1.85 -6.17
N SER A 53 -5.32 -1.08 -5.18
CA SER A 53 -3.92 -1.15 -4.76
C SER A 53 -3.57 -2.46 -4.08
N VAL A 54 -4.56 -3.27 -3.67
CA VAL A 54 -4.33 -4.66 -3.20
C VAL A 54 -3.60 -5.51 -4.25
N GLY A 55 -3.79 -5.20 -5.54
CA GLY A 55 -3.15 -5.91 -6.64
C GLY A 55 -1.61 -5.93 -6.55
N PHE A 56 -0.99 -4.90 -5.97
CA PHE A 56 0.45 -4.89 -5.76
C PHE A 56 0.89 -5.93 -4.73
N GLY A 57 0.14 -6.08 -3.63
CA GLY A 57 0.37 -7.13 -2.63
C GLY A 57 0.18 -8.53 -3.22
N MET A 58 -0.86 -8.71 -4.03
CA MET A 58 -1.10 -9.97 -4.75
C MET A 58 0.03 -10.32 -5.73
N GLU A 59 0.58 -9.33 -6.44
CA GLU A 59 1.71 -9.54 -7.35
C GLU A 59 3.00 -9.93 -6.59
N CYS A 60 3.16 -9.44 -5.36
CA CYS A 60 4.35 -9.65 -4.56
C CYS A 60 4.31 -10.92 -3.69
N THR A 61 3.13 -11.47 -3.40
CA THR A 61 2.95 -12.56 -2.42
C THR A 61 2.29 -13.80 -3.00
N GLY A 62 2.56 -14.97 -2.41
CA GLY A 62 1.83 -16.21 -2.69
C GLY A 62 1.96 -16.78 -4.11
N ARG A 63 2.87 -16.27 -4.95
CA ARG A 63 3.10 -16.74 -6.32
C ARG A 63 4.52 -17.24 -6.57
N ALA A 64 4.71 -17.98 -7.65
CA ALA A 64 6.04 -18.45 -8.05
C ALA A 64 6.99 -17.26 -8.28
N GLY A 65 8.14 -17.27 -7.60
CA GLY A 65 9.11 -16.16 -7.62
C GLY A 65 8.92 -15.11 -6.52
N SER A 66 7.83 -15.17 -5.75
CA SER A 66 7.69 -14.34 -4.54
C SER A 66 8.71 -14.73 -3.48
N LEU A 67 9.17 -13.72 -2.73
CA LEU A 67 9.98 -13.94 -1.53
C LEU A 67 9.07 -14.37 -0.37
N VAL A 68 9.41 -15.47 0.30
CA VAL A 68 8.69 -15.97 1.48
C VAL A 68 8.45 -14.89 2.57
N PRO A 69 9.40 -13.99 2.91
CA PRO A 69 9.18 -12.95 3.92
C PRO A 69 8.36 -11.75 3.44
N PHE A 70 7.69 -11.82 2.27
CA PHE A 70 6.69 -10.83 1.88
C PHE A 70 5.31 -11.27 2.38
N HIS A 71 4.63 -10.38 3.09
CA HIS A 71 3.33 -10.64 3.68
C HIS A 71 2.34 -9.53 3.31
N MET A 72 1.18 -9.89 2.78
CA MET A 72 0.13 -8.93 2.45
C MET A 72 -0.80 -8.72 3.65
N ILE A 73 -1.04 -7.46 4.01
CA ILE A 73 -2.08 -7.04 4.95
C ILE A 73 -3.35 -6.79 4.13
N GLU A 74 -4.47 -7.36 4.54
CA GLU A 74 -5.74 -7.28 3.81
C GLU A 74 -6.85 -6.65 4.65
N THR A 75 -7.65 -5.78 4.05
CA THR A 75 -8.83 -5.23 4.74
C THR A 75 -9.90 -6.30 5.00
N SER A 76 -9.91 -7.40 4.24
CA SER A 76 -10.76 -8.56 4.50
C SER A 76 -10.50 -9.17 5.88
N ASP A 77 -9.31 -8.98 6.46
CA ASP A 77 -8.96 -9.47 7.80
C ASP A 77 -9.76 -8.80 8.92
N PHE A 78 -10.33 -7.61 8.68
CA PHE A 78 -11.35 -7.06 9.58
C PHE A 78 -12.52 -8.04 9.80
N VAL A 79 -12.88 -8.82 8.79
CA VAL A 79 -13.97 -9.80 8.86
C VAL A 79 -13.46 -11.19 9.19
N THR A 80 -12.43 -11.68 8.48
CA THR A 80 -11.96 -13.07 8.63
C THR A 80 -11.34 -13.33 10.02
N LYS A 81 -10.85 -12.28 10.70
CA LYS A 81 -10.35 -12.34 12.08
C LYS A 81 -11.38 -11.91 13.13
N GLY A 82 -12.62 -11.65 12.73
CA GLY A 82 -13.74 -11.43 13.65
C GLY A 82 -13.82 -10.05 14.30
N LEU A 83 -13.18 -9.02 13.76
CA LEU A 83 -13.29 -7.65 14.29
C LEU A 83 -14.60 -6.96 13.90
N TYR A 84 -15.14 -7.29 12.73
CA TYR A 84 -16.35 -6.70 12.17
C TYR A 84 -17.16 -7.76 11.43
N SER A 85 -18.48 -7.58 11.39
CA SER A 85 -19.35 -8.42 10.58
C SER A 85 -19.15 -8.13 9.08
N LEU A 86 -19.52 -9.11 8.24
CA LEU A 86 -19.56 -8.92 6.79
C LEU A 86 -20.50 -7.77 6.38
N ALA A 87 -21.58 -7.54 7.15
CA ALA A 87 -22.53 -6.46 6.91
C ALA A 87 -21.88 -5.09 7.13
N GLU A 88 -21.17 -4.90 8.24
CA GLU A 88 -20.42 -3.66 8.50
C GLU A 88 -19.34 -3.42 7.45
N PHE A 89 -18.61 -4.46 7.04
CA PHE A 89 -17.55 -4.34 6.04
C PHE A 89 -18.06 -3.94 4.65
N LYS A 90 -19.27 -4.38 4.30
CA LYS A 90 -19.90 -4.09 2.99
C LYS A 90 -20.82 -2.87 3.01
N ASP A 91 -20.83 -2.11 4.10
CA ASP A 91 -21.65 -0.90 4.23
C ASP A 91 -21.17 0.17 3.23
N PRO A 92 -21.98 0.55 2.22
CA PRO A 92 -21.61 1.55 1.23
C PRO A 92 -21.47 2.96 1.83
N ASP A 93 -22.13 3.24 2.96
CA ASP A 93 -22.05 4.52 3.66
C ASP A 93 -20.84 4.59 4.60
N ASN A 94 -20.25 3.43 4.94
CA ASN A 94 -19.13 3.31 5.87
C ASN A 94 -17.93 2.53 5.29
N ILE A 95 -17.46 2.99 4.13
CA ILE A 95 -16.36 2.35 3.38
C ILE A 95 -15.08 2.35 4.24
N PHE A 96 -14.62 1.15 4.61
CA PHE A 96 -13.48 0.95 5.51
C PHE A 96 -12.21 1.67 5.10
N GLU A 97 -11.89 1.64 3.81
CA GLU A 97 -10.74 2.35 3.26
C GLU A 97 -10.73 3.84 3.63
N ARG A 98 -11.91 4.49 3.66
CA ARG A 98 -12.03 5.93 3.93
C ARG A 98 -12.00 6.27 5.42
N ARG A 99 -12.22 5.30 6.30
CA ARG A 99 -12.36 5.53 7.74
C ARG A 99 -11.00 5.83 8.37
N PRO A 100 -10.85 6.96 9.09
CA PRO A 100 -9.72 7.13 9.99
C PRO A 100 -9.92 6.35 11.30
N ASN A 101 -8.87 6.25 12.09
CA ASN A 101 -8.80 5.68 13.44
C ASN A 101 -9.15 4.18 13.54
N ILE A 102 -9.00 3.43 12.44
CA ILE A 102 -9.19 1.98 12.44
C ILE A 102 -7.95 1.18 12.07
N ALA A 103 -6.84 1.84 11.72
CA ALA A 103 -5.61 1.16 11.31
C ALA A 103 -4.94 0.40 12.45
N ASP A 104 -4.99 0.90 13.69
CA ASP A 104 -4.42 0.18 14.84
C ASP A 104 -5.07 -1.19 15.03
N LYS A 105 -6.39 -1.28 14.83
CA LYS A 105 -7.10 -2.55 14.88
C LYS A 105 -6.62 -3.53 13.80
N LEU A 106 -6.30 -3.02 12.61
CA LEU A 106 -5.75 -3.83 11.53
C LEU A 106 -4.30 -4.23 11.83
N TYR A 107 -3.48 -3.29 12.29
CA TYR A 107 -2.09 -3.51 12.68
C TYR A 107 -1.98 -4.62 13.74
N ASP A 108 -2.84 -4.58 14.76
CA ASP A 108 -2.84 -5.52 15.88
C ASP A 108 -3.31 -6.95 15.50
N LEU A 109 -3.81 -7.17 14.27
CA LEU A 109 -4.13 -8.52 13.77
C LEU A 109 -2.88 -9.32 13.38
N TYR A 110 -1.72 -8.66 13.22
CA TYR A 110 -0.51 -9.28 12.70
C TYR A 110 0.61 -9.26 13.75
N ASP A 111 1.49 -10.26 13.69
CA ASP A 111 2.74 -10.30 14.46
C ASP A 111 3.78 -9.40 13.78
N ILE A 112 3.70 -8.09 14.06
CA ILE A 112 4.58 -7.07 13.49
C ILE A 112 5.73 -6.79 14.46
N ARG A 113 6.95 -7.04 14.01
CA ARG A 113 8.18 -7.00 14.82
C ARG A 113 9.03 -5.78 14.49
N PRO A 114 9.89 -5.31 15.43
CA PRO A 114 10.62 -4.04 15.25
C PRO A 114 11.49 -3.94 13.99
N GLN A 115 11.99 -5.08 13.47
CA GLN A 115 12.79 -5.14 12.24
C GLN A 115 11.97 -5.11 10.95
N ASP A 116 10.64 -5.21 11.03
CA ASP A 116 9.77 -5.32 9.87
C ASP A 116 9.64 -3.98 9.14
N VAL A 117 9.38 -4.07 7.84
CA VAL A 117 9.28 -2.92 6.94
C VAL A 117 7.92 -2.91 6.27
N PHE A 118 7.38 -1.72 6.02
CA PHE A 118 6.10 -1.56 5.33
C PHE A 118 6.30 -1.08 3.90
N ILE A 119 5.57 -1.69 2.97
CA ILE A 119 5.27 -1.12 1.66
C ILE A 119 3.80 -0.74 1.66
N ILE A 120 3.51 0.56 1.53
CA ILE A 120 2.15 1.09 1.57
C ILE A 120 1.84 1.71 0.22
N ILE A 121 0.78 1.23 -0.42
CA ILE A 121 0.40 1.60 -1.78
C ILE A 121 -0.94 2.34 -1.73
N SER A 122 -0.95 3.55 -2.29
CA SER A 122 -2.17 4.28 -2.55
C SER A 122 -1.97 5.24 -3.71
N ASN A 123 -2.82 5.12 -4.75
CA ASN A 123 -2.70 6.01 -5.90
C ASN A 123 -2.95 7.47 -5.52
N SER A 124 -3.96 7.74 -4.68
CA SER A 124 -4.32 9.10 -4.23
C SER A 124 -3.67 9.49 -2.91
N GLY A 125 -3.38 8.52 -2.03
CA GLY A 125 -2.79 8.82 -0.73
C GLY A 125 -3.68 9.65 0.20
N ILE A 126 -5.00 9.73 -0.03
CA ILE A 126 -5.91 10.62 0.72
C ILE A 126 -6.82 9.92 1.72
N ASN A 127 -6.94 8.59 1.65
CA ASN A 127 -7.93 7.83 2.41
C ASN A 127 -7.44 7.55 3.84
N GLY A 128 -8.39 7.51 4.80
CA GLY A 128 -8.05 7.45 6.22
C GLY A 128 -7.25 6.22 6.63
N LEU A 129 -7.70 5.02 6.25
CA LEU A 129 -7.07 3.76 6.69
C LEU A 129 -5.61 3.65 6.25
N VAL A 130 -5.31 4.04 5.01
CA VAL A 130 -3.94 3.94 4.46
C VAL A 130 -2.99 4.96 5.09
N ILE A 131 -3.49 6.18 5.35
CA ILE A 131 -2.72 7.21 6.04
C ILE A 131 -2.46 6.80 7.49
N ASP A 132 -3.49 6.33 8.21
CA ASP A 132 -3.34 5.90 9.59
C ASP A 132 -2.39 4.72 9.71
N LEU A 133 -2.45 3.73 8.82
CA LEU A 133 -1.51 2.60 8.86
C LEU A 133 -0.06 3.09 8.69
N ALA A 134 0.17 4.04 7.79
CA ALA A 134 1.49 4.65 7.62
C ALA A 134 1.94 5.44 8.87
N LEU A 135 1.03 6.18 9.50
CA LEU A 135 1.31 6.91 10.73
C LEU A 135 1.59 5.96 11.90
N THR A 136 0.80 4.90 12.08
CA THR A 136 1.01 3.86 13.10
C THR A 136 2.35 3.17 12.91
N ALA A 137 2.67 2.72 11.68
CA ALA A 137 3.95 2.10 11.37
C ALA A 137 5.13 3.03 11.69
N LYS A 138 5.01 4.32 11.33
CA LYS A 138 6.05 5.33 11.58
C LYS A 138 6.22 5.60 13.07
N ALA A 139 5.12 5.74 13.81
CA ALA A 139 5.12 5.97 15.25
C ALA A 139 5.76 4.81 16.02
N LYS A 140 5.62 3.58 15.52
CA LYS A 140 6.25 2.38 16.08
C LYS A 140 7.69 2.15 15.60
N GLY A 141 8.25 3.06 14.79
CA GLY A 141 9.65 3.07 14.39
C GLY A 141 9.99 2.25 13.13
N HIS A 142 8.99 1.71 12.44
CA HIS A 142 9.21 0.95 11.21
C HIS A 142 9.66 1.85 10.06
N LYS A 143 10.42 1.26 9.13
CA LYS A 143 10.68 1.91 7.83
C LYS A 143 9.47 1.71 6.92
N ILE A 144 9.18 2.72 6.13
CA ILE A 144 8.02 2.74 5.23
C ILE A 144 8.48 3.13 3.84
N ILE A 145 8.07 2.33 2.86
CA ILE A 145 8.17 2.60 1.44
C ILE A 145 6.75 2.94 0.98
N VAL A 146 6.57 4.08 0.34
CA VAL A 146 5.26 4.50 -0.19
C VAL A 146 5.29 4.43 -1.71
N ILE A 147 4.30 3.76 -2.28
CA ILE A 147 4.07 3.75 -3.74
C ILE A 147 2.81 4.55 -4.02
N THR A 148 2.96 5.66 -4.72
CA THR A 148 1.85 6.58 -5.01
C THR A 148 2.01 7.29 -6.35
N SER A 149 0.93 7.88 -6.85
CA SER A 149 0.99 8.85 -7.94
C SER A 149 1.08 10.24 -7.33
N MET A 150 2.26 10.86 -7.38
CA MET A 150 2.46 12.22 -6.87
C MET A 150 1.55 13.22 -7.57
N GLN A 151 1.32 13.05 -8.88
CA GLN A 151 0.40 13.90 -9.63
C GLN A 151 -1.03 13.82 -9.08
N HIS A 152 -1.50 12.63 -8.75
CA HIS A 152 -2.85 12.44 -8.23
C HIS A 152 -2.96 12.87 -6.77
N THR A 153 -1.96 12.55 -5.94
CA THR A 153 -1.88 12.94 -4.53
C THR A 153 -1.92 14.46 -4.36
N LEU A 154 -1.20 15.20 -5.21
CA LEU A 154 -1.17 16.67 -5.15
C LEU A 154 -2.42 17.34 -5.75
N ALA A 155 -3.24 16.60 -6.51
CA ALA A 155 -4.43 17.11 -7.15
C ALA A 155 -5.70 16.99 -6.29
N GLU A 156 -5.69 16.13 -5.26
CA GLU A 156 -6.84 15.88 -4.41
C GLU A 156 -6.59 16.31 -2.95
N PRO A 157 -7.59 16.93 -2.28
CA PRO A 157 -7.47 17.21 -0.85
C PRO A 157 -7.51 15.90 -0.05
N SER A 158 -6.70 15.83 0.99
CA SER A 158 -6.73 14.73 1.96
C SER A 158 -8.12 14.57 2.57
N ARG A 159 -8.57 13.32 2.73
CA ARG A 159 -9.78 12.97 3.52
C ARG A 159 -9.44 12.64 4.97
N HIS A 160 -8.14 12.60 5.31
CA HIS A 160 -7.68 12.29 6.64
C HIS A 160 -7.60 13.56 7.53
N PRO A 161 -8.00 13.49 8.81
CA PRO A 161 -7.98 14.65 9.70
C PRO A 161 -6.61 15.28 9.95
N SER A 162 -5.51 14.54 9.79
CA SER A 162 -4.16 15.05 10.10
C SER A 162 -3.64 16.13 9.15
N LYS A 163 -4.26 16.25 7.95
CA LYS A 163 -3.76 17.01 6.79
C LYS A 163 -2.40 16.56 6.28
#